data_AF-A0A6C2UGD6-F1
#
_entry.id   AF-A0A6C2UGD6-F1
#
_cell.length_a   1.000
_cell.length_b   1.000
_cell.length_c   1.000
_cell.angle_alpha   90.00
_cell.angle_beta   90.00
_cell.angle_gamma   90.00
#
_symmetry.space_group_name_H-M   'P 1'
#
loop_
_entity.id
_entity.type
_entity.pdbx_description
1 polymer ?
#
loop_
_entity_poly.entity_id
_entity_poly.type
_entity_poly.pdbx_seq_one_letter_code
_entity_poly.pdbx_strand_id
1 'polypeptide(L)'
;MLYKGWPDHDINWLNKEFMAKSPAEKEAIARKKMTYPLACYLIGARENSYFCYGWGYGIEDGHLVDYLEYSKKLGAPKGDAISKGWKFKREFEHAIVAVDLEKREGRIQWLEK
;
A
#
# COMPACT_ATOMS: atom_id res chain seq x y z
N MET A 1 7.40 13.02 5.08
CA MET A 1 8.24 11.84 4.75
C MET A 1 7.60 11.07 3.61
N LEU A 2 8.35 10.59 2.63
CA LEU A 2 7.82 9.76 1.53
C LEU A 2 8.14 8.28 1.80
N TYR A 3 7.12 7.42 1.81
CA TYR A 3 7.28 5.97 1.91
C TYR A 3 7.11 5.34 0.54
N LYS A 4 8.17 4.67 0.07
CA LYS A 4 8.16 3.92 -1.19
C LYS A 4 7.63 2.51 -0.95
N GLY A 5 6.48 2.19 -1.53
CA GLY A 5 5.88 0.87 -1.55
C GLY A 5 6.15 0.13 -2.86
N TRP A 6 6.45 -1.16 -2.74
CA TRP A 6 6.57 -2.10 -3.86
C TRP A 6 5.41 -3.09 -3.79
N PRO A 7 4.91 -3.62 -4.93
CA PRO A 7 3.87 -4.64 -4.91
C PRO A 7 4.27 -5.90 -4.14
N ASP A 8 5.52 -6.31 -4.24
CA ASP A 8 6.08 -7.44 -3.50
C ASP A 8 7.61 -7.33 -3.46
N HIS A 9 8.26 -8.19 -2.67
CA HIS A 9 9.72 -8.30 -2.63
C HIS A 9 10.30 -8.61 -4.02
N ASP A 10 9.62 -9.46 -4.78
CA ASP A 10 10.10 -9.89 -6.11
C ASP A 10 9.43 -9.12 -7.26
N ILE A 11 8.52 -8.18 -6.96
CA ILE A 11 7.85 -7.36 -7.97
C ILE A 11 8.44 -5.95 -7.90
N ASN A 12 9.63 -5.82 -8.48
CA ASN A 12 10.33 -4.55 -8.62
C ASN A 12 11.30 -4.59 -9.82
N TRP A 13 12.00 -3.47 -10.04
CA TRP A 13 12.91 -3.22 -11.15
C TRP A 13 14.11 -4.17 -11.24
N LEU A 14 14.43 -4.91 -10.17
CA LEU A 14 15.47 -5.93 -10.18
C LEU A 14 14.99 -7.25 -10.82
N ASN A 15 13.68 -7.50 -10.85
CA ASN A 15 13.12 -8.71 -11.45
C ASN A 15 12.96 -8.54 -12.97
N LYS A 16 13.90 -9.12 -13.73
CA LYS A 16 13.91 -9.06 -15.20
C LYS A 16 12.67 -9.69 -15.83
N GLU A 17 12.17 -10.79 -15.29
CA GLU A 17 10.99 -11.49 -15.82
C GLU A 17 9.73 -10.65 -15.65
N PHE A 18 9.60 -9.98 -14.49
CA PHE A 18 8.52 -9.03 -14.25
C PHE A 18 8.65 -7.80 -15.15
N MET A 19 9.85 -7.23 -15.26
CA MET A 19 10.08 -6.02 -16.06
C MET A 19 9.87 -6.23 -17.56
N ALA A 20 10.05 -7.46 -18.06
CA ALA A 20 9.76 -7.84 -19.44
C ALA A 20 8.25 -7.93 -19.76
N LYS A 21 7.37 -7.92 -18.76
CA LYS A 21 5.91 -7.93 -18.97
C LYS A 21 5.42 -6.64 -19.58
N SER A 22 4.28 -6.71 -20.26
CA SER A 22 3.63 -5.51 -20.78
C SER A 22 3.23 -4.54 -19.66
N PRO A 23 3.11 -3.22 -19.93
CA PRO A 23 2.66 -2.25 -18.94
C PRO A 23 1.34 -2.63 -18.26
N ALA A 24 0.36 -3.12 -19.04
CA ALA A 24 -0.95 -3.53 -18.53
C ALA A 24 -0.85 -4.72 -17.56
N GLU A 25 0.01 -5.70 -17.84
CA GLU A 25 0.23 -6.83 -16.92
C GLU A 25 0.90 -6.39 -15.63
N LYS A 26 1.92 -5.51 -15.71
CA LYS A 26 2.61 -4.95 -14.54
C LYS A 26 1.62 -4.20 -13.65
N GLU A 27 0.78 -3.36 -14.25
CA GLU A 27 -0.27 -2.63 -13.54
C GLU A 27 -1.30 -3.57 -12.90
N ALA A 28 -1.80 -4.57 -13.63
CA ALA A 28 -2.77 -5.53 -13.11
C ALA A 28 -2.23 -6.32 -11.91
N ILE A 29 -0.94 -6.71 -11.94
CA ILE A 29 -0.26 -7.34 -10.81
C ILE A 29 -0.17 -6.36 -9.63
N ALA A 30 0.26 -5.12 -9.88
CA ALA A 30 0.40 -4.10 -8.85
C ALA A 30 -0.94 -3.76 -8.18
N ARG A 31 -2.04 -3.67 -8.93
CA ARG A 31 -3.40 -3.47 -8.39
C ARG A 31 -3.83 -4.59 -7.45
N LYS A 32 -3.59 -5.85 -7.83
CA LYS A 32 -3.92 -7.02 -6.98
C LYS A 32 -3.14 -7.04 -5.67
N LYS A 33 -1.96 -6.42 -5.63
CA LYS A 33 -1.04 -6.42 -4.50
C LYS A 33 -1.10 -5.15 -3.64
N MET A 34 -1.82 -4.12 -4.05
CA MET A 34 -1.84 -2.79 -3.42
C MET A 34 -2.22 -2.81 -1.93
N THR A 35 -3.18 -3.65 -1.54
CA THR A 35 -3.77 -3.62 -0.19
C THR A 35 -2.74 -3.78 0.92
N TYR A 36 -1.79 -4.70 0.77
CA TYR A 36 -0.79 -4.97 1.81
C TYR A 36 0.19 -3.79 2.04
N PRO A 37 0.94 -3.30 1.04
CA PRO A 37 1.86 -2.18 1.23
C PRO A 37 1.14 -0.89 1.64
N LEU A 38 -0.08 -0.65 1.13
CA LEU A 38 -0.88 0.49 1.58
C LEU A 38 -1.27 0.34 3.07
N ALA A 39 -1.71 -0.84 3.50
CA ALA A 39 -2.04 -1.07 4.91
C ALA A 39 -0.80 -0.89 5.81
N CYS A 40 0.37 -1.39 5.41
CA CYS A 40 1.63 -1.17 6.13
C CYS A 40 1.96 0.32 6.29
N TYR A 41 1.82 1.10 5.22
CA TYR A 41 1.99 2.55 5.27
C TYR A 41 1.00 3.20 6.25
N LEU A 42 -0.29 2.86 6.17
CA LEU A 42 -1.32 3.45 7.00
C LEU A 42 -1.16 3.11 8.49
N ILE A 43 -0.65 1.93 8.84
CA ILE A 43 -0.31 1.61 10.24
C ILE A 43 0.67 2.64 10.81
N GLY A 44 1.70 3.03 10.05
CA GLY A 44 2.74 3.98 10.49
C GLY A 44 2.53 5.45 10.09
N ALA A 45 1.48 5.76 9.33
CA ALA A 45 1.30 7.09 8.73
C ALA A 45 1.21 8.22 9.78
N ARG A 46 1.81 9.37 9.46
CA ARG A 46 1.81 10.57 10.30
C ARG A 46 1.41 11.78 9.46
N GLU A 47 1.21 12.92 10.10
CA GLU A 47 0.96 14.17 9.39
C GLU A 47 2.11 14.44 8.40
N ASN A 48 1.77 14.88 7.19
CA ASN A 48 2.72 15.14 6.09
C ASN A 48 3.61 13.94 5.72
N SER A 49 3.12 12.70 5.94
CA SER A 49 3.66 11.51 5.28
C SER A 49 2.91 11.23 3.97
N TYR A 50 3.62 10.70 2.98
CA TYR A 50 3.09 10.39 1.66
C TYR A 50 3.46 8.97 1.25
N PHE A 51 2.62 8.35 0.44
CA PHE A 51 2.84 7.00 -0.09
C PHE A 51 3.10 7.07 -1.59
N CYS A 52 4.21 6.49 -2.03
CA CYS A 52 4.56 6.36 -3.44
C CYS A 52 4.64 4.88 -3.76
N TYR A 53 3.77 4.42 -4.64
CA TYR A 53 3.67 3.01 -5.01
C TYR A 53 4.07 2.80 -6.46
N GLY A 54 4.85 1.76 -6.72
CA GLY A 54 5.29 1.42 -8.07
C GLY A 54 6.33 0.32 -8.03
N TRP A 55 6.76 -0.14 -9.19
CA TRP A 55 7.69 -1.27 -9.32
C TRP A 55 9.10 -0.85 -9.76
N GLY A 56 9.39 0.44 -9.83
CA GLY A 56 10.74 0.93 -10.13
C GLY A 56 10.93 2.37 -9.69
N TYR A 57 11.76 3.10 -10.43
CA TYR A 57 12.14 4.50 -10.17
C TYR A 57 11.92 5.42 -11.38
N GLY A 58 11.66 4.86 -12.56
CA GLY A 58 11.31 5.61 -13.77
C GLY A 58 9.87 6.13 -13.74
N ILE A 59 9.57 7.02 -14.68
CA ILE A 59 8.22 7.58 -14.85
C ILE A 59 7.19 6.50 -15.21
N GLU A 60 7.62 5.52 -16.01
CA GLU A 60 6.80 4.37 -16.46
C GLU A 60 6.68 3.25 -15.41
N ASP A 61 7.24 3.45 -14.21
CA ASP A 61 7.31 2.41 -13.19
C ASP A 61 6.14 2.41 -12.21
N GLY A 62 4.97 2.86 -12.68
CA GLY A 62 3.69 2.71 -11.98
C GLY A 62 3.35 3.81 -10.98
N HIS A 63 4.24 4.78 -10.74
CA HIS A 63 4.03 5.87 -9.77
C HIS A 63 2.84 6.77 -10.07
N LEU A 64 2.47 6.85 -11.34
CA LEU A 64 1.39 7.71 -11.83
C LEU A 64 0.09 6.95 -12.10
N VAL A 65 0.05 5.66 -11.77
CA VAL A 65 -1.17 4.85 -11.91
C VAL A 65 -2.19 5.33 -10.88
N ASP A 66 -3.42 5.58 -11.35
CA ASP A 66 -4.53 5.93 -10.48
C ASP A 66 -5.15 4.67 -9.85
N TYR A 67 -5.10 4.60 -8.52
CA TYR A 67 -5.64 3.50 -7.72
C TYR A 67 -6.92 3.94 -7.02
N LEU A 68 -7.94 3.09 -7.02
CA LEU A 68 -9.24 3.40 -6.43
C LEU A 68 -9.09 3.79 -4.94
N GLU A 69 -8.14 3.17 -4.25
CA GLU A 69 -7.79 3.43 -2.86
C GLU A 69 -7.35 4.87 -2.60
N TYR A 70 -6.75 5.56 -3.59
CA TYR A 70 -6.32 6.95 -3.45
C TYR A 70 -7.49 7.94 -3.48
N SER A 71 -8.60 7.55 -4.09
CA SER A 71 -9.83 8.33 -4.12
C SER A 71 -10.72 8.15 -2.87
N LYS A 72 -10.37 7.21 -1.99
CA LYS A 72 -11.15 6.95 -0.76
C LYS A 72 -10.79 7.96 0.32
N LYS A 73 -11.82 8.48 1.01
CA LYS A 73 -11.61 9.32 2.19
C LYS A 73 -11.08 8.45 3.33
N LEU A 74 -9.97 8.86 3.92
CA LEU A 74 -9.37 8.19 5.08
C LEU A 74 -9.75 8.90 6.39
N GLY A 75 -9.61 10.23 6.40
CA GLY A 75 -9.80 11.08 7.57
C GLY A 75 -8.67 10.96 8.60
N ALA A 76 -8.80 11.65 9.72
CA ALA A 76 -7.78 11.66 10.76
C ALA A 76 -7.64 10.28 11.45
N PRO A 77 -6.42 9.89 11.89
CA PRO A 77 -6.28 8.71 12.74
C PRO A 77 -6.92 8.96 14.10
N LYS A 78 -7.68 7.98 14.61
CA LYS A 78 -8.28 8.04 15.96
C LYS A 78 -7.25 7.85 17.09
N GLY A 79 -6.03 7.44 16.74
CA GLY A 79 -4.93 7.22 17.65
C GLY A 79 -3.75 6.55 16.97
N ASP A 80 -2.76 6.19 17.78
CA ASP A 80 -1.62 5.37 17.35
C ASP A 80 -2.04 3.92 17.10
N ALA A 81 -1.22 3.19 16.33
CA ALA A 81 -1.48 1.78 16.06
C ALA A 81 -1.32 0.94 17.34
N ILE A 82 -2.21 -0.03 17.52
CA ILE A 82 -2.10 -1.05 18.56
C ILE A 82 -1.48 -2.32 17.98
N SER A 83 -0.61 -2.97 18.74
CA SER A 83 0.10 -4.17 18.32
C SER A 83 -0.12 -5.34 19.27
N LYS A 84 -0.27 -6.55 18.72
CA LYS A 84 -0.21 -7.82 19.45
C LYS A 84 0.73 -8.76 18.70
N GLY A 85 2.00 -8.78 19.13
CA GLY A 85 3.07 -9.45 18.36
C GLY A 85 3.23 -8.79 17.00
N TRP A 86 3.17 -9.59 15.93
CA TRP A 86 3.31 -9.13 14.54
C TRP A 86 2.01 -8.65 13.89
N LYS A 87 0.94 -8.54 14.68
CA LYS A 87 -0.37 -8.07 14.23
C LYS A 87 -0.60 -6.63 14.70
N PHE A 88 -0.89 -5.76 13.75
CA PHE A 88 -1.11 -4.33 13.97
C PHE A 88 -2.52 -3.96 13.55
N LYS A 89 -3.14 -3.04 14.30
CA LYS A 89 -4.43 -2.45 13.94
C LYS A 89 -4.38 -0.95 14.20
N ARG A 90 -4.97 -0.17 13.29
CA ARG A 90 -5.15 1.27 13.45
C ARG A 90 -6.49 1.70 12.88
N GLU A 91 -7.12 2.66 13.56
CA GLU A 91 -8.43 3.18 13.16
C GLU A 91 -8.30 4.63 12.71
N PHE A 92 -9.01 4.94 11.63
CA PHE A 92 -9.19 6.27 11.07
C PHE A 92 -10.68 6.63 11.12
N GLU A 93 -11.03 7.87 10.82
CA GLU A 93 -12.43 8.31 10.75
C GLU A 93 -13.26 7.44 9.78
N HIS A 94 -12.68 7.10 8.62
CA HIS A 94 -13.40 6.42 7.54
C HIS A 94 -12.84 5.03 7.18
N ALA A 95 -11.85 4.52 7.93
CA ALA A 95 -11.27 3.21 7.67
C ALA A 95 -10.75 2.50 8.92
N ILE A 96 -10.75 1.17 8.89
CA ILE A 96 -10.06 0.32 9.85
C ILE A 96 -8.98 -0.46 9.10
N VAL A 97 -7.73 -0.30 9.54
CA VAL A 97 -6.56 -0.93 8.92
C VAL A 97 -6.01 -1.99 9.86
N ALA A 98 -5.74 -3.17 9.31
CA ALA A 98 -5.10 -4.27 10.02
C ALA A 98 -4.00 -4.89 9.16
N VAL A 99 -2.88 -5.25 9.79
CA VAL A 99 -1.72 -5.88 9.14
C VAL A 99 -1.24 -7.05 9.97
N ASP A 100 -0.95 -8.17 9.31
CA ASP A 100 -0.22 -9.31 9.86
C ASP A 100 1.13 -9.40 9.14
N LEU A 101 2.21 -9.01 9.81
CA LEU A 101 3.54 -8.96 9.21
C LEU A 101 4.18 -10.35 9.07
N GLU A 102 3.79 -11.34 9.88
CA GLU A 102 4.26 -12.73 9.73
C GLU A 102 3.74 -13.34 8.44
N LYS A 103 2.46 -13.08 8.12
CA LYS A 103 1.81 -13.60 6.91
C LYS A 103 1.94 -12.71 5.69
N ARG A 104 2.42 -11.48 5.88
CA ARG A 104 2.46 -10.43 4.85
C ARG A 104 1.06 -10.14 4.28
N GLU A 105 0.07 -10.06 5.17
CA GLU A 105 -1.33 -9.80 4.82
C GLU A 105 -1.80 -8.46 5.39
N GLY A 106 -2.58 -7.74 4.58
CA GLY A 106 -3.15 -6.45 4.96
C GLY A 106 -4.62 -6.41 4.64
N ARG A 107 -5.40 -5.74 5.50
CA ARG A 107 -6.81 -5.46 5.29
C ARG A 107 -7.08 -3.98 5.56
N ILE A 108 -7.83 -3.38 4.64
CA ILE A 108 -8.36 -2.03 4.78
C ILE A 108 -9.88 -2.16 4.64
N GLN A 109 -10.58 -1.96 5.74
CA GLN A 109 -12.04 -1.89 5.74
C GLN A 109 -12.44 -0.43 5.66
N TRP A 110 -12.92 0.00 4.49
CA TRP A 110 -13.52 1.31 4.30
C TRP A 110 -14.93 1.34 4.92
N LEU A 111 -15.21 2.36 5.73
CA LEU A 111 -16.47 2.50 6.46
C LEU A 111 -17.53 3.28 5.67
N GLU A 112 -17.12 4.01 4.64
CA GLU A 112 -18.02 4.71 3.72
C GLU A 112 -18.45 3.81 2.56
N LYS A 113 -19.70 3.96 2.11
CA LYS A 113 -20.23 3.32 0.89
C LYS A 113 -19.87 4.14 -0.34
#